data_AF-X1S029-F1
#
_entry.id   AF-X1S029-F1
#
_cell.length_a   1.000
_cell.length_b   1.000
_cell.length_c   1.000
_cell.angle_alpha   90.00
_cell.angle_beta   90.00
_cell.angle_gamma   90.00
#
_symmetry.space_group_name_H-M   'P 1'
#
loop_
_entity.id
_entity.type
_entity.pdbx_description
1 polymer ?
#
loop_
_entity_poly.entity_id
_entity_poly.type
_entity_poly.pdbx_seq_one_letter_code
_entity_poly.pdbx_strand_id
1 'polypeptide(L)' 'MKVIDSMWFNTRQGSFGFVVGENEIGKRTLYAGVASGLDQKADEQEILSWGNKVNIGMMESLIAKTKKS' A
#
# COMPACT_ATOMS: atom_id res chain seq x y z
N MET A 1 13.90 -3.75 1.71
CA MET A 1 13.10 -2.99 0.71
C MET A 1 13.00 -1.55 1.17
N LYS A 2 13.08 -0.60 0.23
CA LYS A 2 12.97 0.84 0.51
C LYS A 2 11.54 1.30 0.26
N VAL A 3 10.98 2.13 1.15
CA VAL A 3 9.69 2.80 0.92
C VAL A 3 9.90 3.97 -0.05
N ILE A 4 9.06 4.05 -1.07
CA ILE A 4 9.06 5.14 -2.05
C ILE A 4 7.95 6.14 -1.75
N ASP A 5 6.74 5.66 -1.45
CA ASP A 5 5.57 6.48 -1.17
C ASP A 5 4.50 5.66 -0.43
N SER A 6 3.58 6.34 0.24
CA SER A 6 2.47 5.70 0.96
C SER A 6 1.20 6.55 1.00
N MET A 7 0.05 5.87 1.08
CA MET A 7 -1.27 6.49 1.24
C MET A 7 -2.03 5.77 2.35
N TRP A 8 -2.69 6.52 3.23
CA TRP A 8 -3.29 6.00 4.45
C TRP A 8 -4.76 6.35 4.59
N PHE A 9 -5.51 5.44 5.21
CA PHE A 9 -6.91 5.58 5.57
C PHE A 9 -7.11 5.16 7.04
N ASN A 10 -7.84 5.97 7.78
CA ASN A 10 -8.23 5.61 9.15
C ASN A 10 -9.35 4.56 9.11
N THR A 11 -9.22 3.52 9.94
CA THR A 11 -10.24 2.47 10.09
C THR A 11 -10.56 2.24 11.58
N ARG A 12 -11.58 1.43 11.87
CA ARG A 12 -11.92 1.08 13.25
C ARG A 12 -10.84 0.22 13.94
N GLN A 13 -10.08 -0.56 13.17
CA GLN A 13 -9.10 -1.53 13.71
C GLN A 13 -7.64 -1.05 13.61
N GLY A 14 -7.40 0.21 13.25
CA GLY A 14 -6.07 0.77 12.98
C GLY A 14 -6.08 1.57 11.69
N SER A 15 -4.97 1.55 10.96
CA SER A 15 -4.82 2.29 9.71
C SER A 15 -4.61 1.34 8.54
N PHE A 16 -5.44 1.46 7.51
CA PHE A 16 -5.24 0.76 6.26
C PHE A 16 -4.32 1.60 5.37
N GLY A 17 -3.29 0.98 4.80
CA GLY A 17 -2.27 1.67 4.01
C GLY A 17 -2.01 1.00 2.67
N PHE A 18 -1.70 1.82 1.68
CA PHE A 18 -0.99 1.44 0.47
C PHE A 18 0.46 1.89 0.58
N VAL A 19 1.42 1.00 0.32
CA VAL A 19 2.86 1.30 0.42
C VAL A 19 3.58 0.84 -0.85
N VAL A 20 4.28 1.76 -1.51
CA VAL A 20 5.14 1.44 -2.66
C VAL A 20 6.53 1.09 -2.13
N GLY A 21 6.93 -0.17 -2.29
CA GLY A 21 8.25 -0.66 -1.95
C GLY A 21 9.12 -0.88 -3.19
N GLU A 22 10.40 -0.52 -3.09
CA GLU A 22 11.43 -0.80 -4.10
C GLU A 22 12.47 -1.79 -3.54
N ASN A 23 12.82 -2.80 -4.33
CA ASN A 23 13.87 -3.75 -3.98
C ASN A 23 15.25 -3.30 -4.51
N GLU A 24 16.29 -4.07 -4.20
CA GLU A 24 17.69 -3.72 -4.53
C GLU A 24 17.97 -3.63 -6.04
N ILE A 25 17.15 -4.29 -6.88
CA ILE A 25 17.25 -4.22 -8.34
C ILE A 25 16.35 -3.13 -8.95
N GLY A 26 15.75 -2.27 -8.14
CA GLY A 26 14.88 -1.16 -8.58
C GLY A 26 13.46 -1.56 -8.96
N LYS A 27 13.03 -2.80 -8.68
CA LYS A 27 11.65 -3.24 -8.95
C LYS A 27 10.72 -2.68 -7.88
N ARG A 28 9.73 -1.91 -8.32
CA ARG A 28 8.65 -1.36 -7.49
C ARG A 28 7.48 -2.31 -7.39
N THR A 29 6.93 -2.48 -6.20
CA THR A 29 5.73 -3.27 -5.92
C THR A 29 4.85 -2.50 -4.95
N LEU A 30 3.56 -2.44 -5.24
CA LEU A 30 2.56 -1.85 -4.35
C LEU A 30 2.04 -2.91 -3.39
N TYR A 31 2.05 -2.60 -2.10
CA TYR A 31 1.51 -3.44 -1.03
C TYR A 31 0.33 -2.75 -0.37
N ALA A 32 -0.59 -3.53 0.17
CA ALA A 32 -1.72 -3.04 0.94
C ALA A 32 -1.92 -3.87 2.20
N GLY A 33 -2.27 -3.23 3.31
CA GLY A 33 -2.46 -3.90 4.59
C GLY A 33 -3.03 -2.99 5.65
N VAL A 34 -3.30 -3.57 6.82
CA VAL A 34 -3.67 -2.84 8.03
C VAL A 34 -2.48 -2.84 8.96
N ALA A 35 -2.20 -1.69 9.57
CA ALA A 35 -1.15 -1.49 10.56
C ALA A 35 -1.71 -0.73 11.78
N SER A 36 -0.87 -0.55 12.80
CA SER A 36 -1.28 0.06 14.07
C SER A 36 -1.76 1.52 13.93
N GLY A 37 -1.16 2.29 13.01
CA GLY A 37 -1.44 3.71 12.82
C GLY A 37 -0.73 4.62 13.81
N LEU A 38 0.23 4.11 14.58
CA LEU A 38 0.91 4.84 15.67
C LEU A 38 2.22 5.50 15.22
N ASP A 39 2.94 4.90 14.28
CA ASP A 39 4.19 5.41 13.73
C ASP A 39 4.27 5.05 12.25
N GLN A 40 4.26 6.08 11.39
CA GLN A 40 4.19 5.88 9.95
C GLN A 40 5.37 5.04 9.42
N LYS A 41 6.59 5.21 9.94
CA LYS A 41 7.73 4.43 9.42
C LYS A 41 7.62 2.97 9.80
N ALA A 42 7.23 2.68 11.04
CA ALA A 42 6.99 1.33 11.50
C ALA A 42 5.84 0.66 10.73
N ASP A 43 4.73 1.37 10.55
CA ASP A 43 3.56 0.89 9.82
C ASP A 43 3.87 0.63 8.34
N GLU A 44 4.68 1.49 7.70
CA GLU A 44 5.17 1.27 6.33
C GLU A 44 6.00 -0.03 6.23
N GLN A 45 6.92 -0.27 7.17
CA GLN A 45 7.72 -1.49 7.20
C GLN A 45 6.88 -2.74 7.49
N GLU A 46 5.88 -2.62 8.35
CA GLU A 46 4.92 -3.69 8.63
C GLU A 46 4.18 -4.11 7.36
N ILE A 47 3.66 -3.16 6.59
CA ILE A 47 2.97 -3.45 5.32
C ILE A 47 3.95 -4.00 4.26
N LEU A 48 5.19 -3.52 4.17
CA LEU A 48 6.17 -4.12 3.26
C LEU A 48 6.51 -5.57 3.62
N SER A 49 6.45 -5.92 4.90
CA SER A 49 6.82 -7.24 5.42
C SER A 49 5.66 -8.24 5.36
N TRP A 50 4.45 -7.79 5.68
CA TRP A 50 3.27 -8.64 5.92
C TRP A 50 2.05 -8.28 5.08
N GLY A 51 2.08 -7.16 4.36
CA GLY A 51 1.00 -6.73 3.49
C GLY A 51 0.85 -7.58 2.24
N ASN A 52 -0.29 -7.42 1.58
CA ASN A 52 -0.61 -8.12 0.35
C ASN A 52 -0.11 -7.33 -0.86
N LYS A 53 0.51 -8.02 -1.82
CA LYS A 53 0.84 -7.41 -3.11
C LYS A 53 -0.44 -7.05 -3.85
N VAL A 54 -0.56 -5.79 -4.25
CA VAL A 54 -1.71 -5.31 -5.02
C VAL A 54 -1.60 -5.78 -6.46
N ASN A 55 -2.68 -6.36 -6.99
CA ASN A 55 -2.81 -6.60 -8.42
C ASN A 55 -3.14 -5.27 -9.13
N ILE A 56 -2.12 -4.68 -9.77
CA ILE A 56 -2.23 -3.37 -10.41
C ILE A 56 -3.32 -3.36 -11.49
N GLY A 57 -3.39 -4.36 -12.36
CA GLY A 57 -4.38 -4.40 -13.45
C GLY A 57 -5.83 -4.45 -12.93
N MET A 58 -6.07 -5.16 -11.82
CA MET A 58 -7.38 -5.12 -11.15
C MET A 58 -7.67 -3.76 -10.52
N MET A 59 -6.68 -3.13 -9.89
CA MET A 59 -6.84 -1.81 -9.27
C MET A 59 -7.11 -0.73 -10.33
N GLU A 60 -6.40 -0.74 -11.44
CA GLU A 60 -6.65 0.14 -12.59
C GLU A 60 -8.07 -0.06 -13.14
N SER A 61 -8.52 -1.31 -13.24
CA SER A 61 -9.89 -1.64 -13.67
C SER A 61 -10.96 -1.11 -12.71
N LEU A 62 -10.70 -1.10 -11.39
CA LEU A 62 -11.60 -0.50 -10.40
C LEU A 62 -11.62 1.03 -10.53
N ILE A 63 -10.45 1.67 -10.67
CA ILE A 63 -10.34 3.12 -10.86
C ILE A 63 -11.04 3.55 -12.15
N ALA A 64 -10.90 2.78 -13.24
CA ALA A 64 -11.57 3.08 -14.50
C ALA A 64 -13.09 3.15 -14.35
N LYS A 65 -13.69 2.30 -13.51
CA LYS A 65 -15.14 2.26 -13.25
C LYS A 65 -15.66 3.48 -12.46
N THR A 66 -14.79 4.27 -11.83
CA THR A 66 -15.21 5.49 -11.13
C THR A 66 -15.33 6.69 -12.07
N LYS A 67 -14.78 6.60 -13.28
CA LYS A 67 -14.93 7.61 -14.32
C LYS A 67 -16.25 7.35 -15.05
N LYS A 68 -17.23 8.24 -14.84
CA LYS A 68 -18.53 8.21 -15.53
C LYS A 68 -18.29 8.22 -17.05
N SER A 69 -18.92 7.29 -17.77
CA SER A 69 -18.95 7.28 -19.25
C SER A 69 -19.66 8.51 -19.80
#